data_AF-A0A7Y5LJQ2-F1
#
_entry.id   AF-A0A7Y5LJQ2-F1
#
_cell.length_a   1.000
_cell.length_b   1.000
_cell.length_c   1.000
_cell.angle_alpha   90.00
_cell.angle_beta   90.00
_cell.angle_gamma   90.00
#
_symmetry.space_group_name_H-M   'P 1'
#
loop_
_entity.id
_entity.type
_entity.pdbx_description
1 polymer ?
#
loop_
_entity_poly.entity_id
_entity_poly.type
_entity_poly.pdbx_seq_one_letter_code
_entity_poly.pdbx_strand_id
1 'polypeptide(L)'
;MKLRVLFAVLTLFFTTPLLSQDLPKGLTNSEKQILKNYSFPSSPAGINAPPSKPVRTMAEWEELEGIMITWTSYQAILAQIVDYAQEQGKVFIVCSDSNTVKTYLTQRSIELKNLVFLIKPFNSIWSRDYGP
;
A
#
# COMPACT_ATOMS: atom_id res chain seq x y z
N MET A 1 -12.49 38.55 -25.00
CA MET A 1 -13.35 38.32 -23.82
C MET A 1 -14.15 37.02 -23.91
N LYS A 2 -14.82 36.72 -25.03
CA LYS A 2 -15.68 35.54 -25.21
C LYS A 2 -14.98 34.17 -25.04
N LEU A 3 -13.71 34.04 -25.45
CA LEU A 3 -12.96 32.78 -25.35
C LEU A 3 -12.54 32.42 -23.91
N ARG A 4 -12.25 33.42 -23.06
CA ARG A 4 -11.93 33.21 -21.64
C ARG A 4 -13.15 32.80 -20.82
N VAL A 5 -14.32 33.35 -21.17
CA VAL A 5 -15.61 32.94 -20.57
C VAL A 5 -15.97 31.52 -21.00
N LEU A 6 -15.75 31.15 -22.27
CA LEU A 6 -15.99 29.79 -22.74
C LEU A 6 -15.09 28.77 -22.03
N PHE A 7 -13.82 29.10 -21.79
CA PHE A 7 -12.88 28.24 -21.05
C PHE A 7 -13.25 28.11 -19.55
N ALA A 8 -13.75 29.18 -18.94
CA ALA A 8 -14.26 29.16 -17.56
C ALA A 8 -15.56 28.35 -17.42
N VAL A 9 -16.43 28.36 -18.43
CA VAL A 9 -17.64 27.52 -18.45
C VAL A 9 -17.31 26.05 -18.66
N LEU A 10 -16.33 25.74 -19.53
CA LEU A 10 -15.92 24.35 -19.81
C LEU A 10 -15.27 23.68 -18.59
N THR A 11 -14.52 24.42 -17.77
CA THR A 11 -13.88 23.91 -16.55
C THR A 11 -14.88 23.60 -15.43
N LEU A 12 -16.06 24.24 -15.43
CA LEU A 12 -17.13 23.97 -14.46
C LEU A 12 -17.86 22.64 -14.70
N PHE A 13 -17.81 22.09 -15.93
CA PHE A 13 -18.49 20.84 -16.29
C PHE A 13 -17.65 19.57 -16.06
N PHE A 14 -16.36 19.69 -15.71
CA PHE A 14 -15.44 18.56 -15.53
C PHE A 14 -15.05 18.27 -14.08
N THR A 15 -15.70 18.89 -13.10
CA THR A 15 -15.48 18.55 -11.68
C THR A 15 -16.21 17.24 -11.36
N THR A 16 -15.52 16.11 -11.47
CA THR A 16 -15.98 14.86 -10.88
C THR A 16 -15.96 15.01 -9.35
N PRO A 17 -17.05 14.70 -8.64
CA PRO A 17 -17.03 14.72 -7.19
C PRO A 17 -16.08 13.61 -6.70
N LEU A 18 -15.00 14.00 -6.02
CA LEU A 18 -14.19 13.11 -5.19
C LEU A 18 -15.06 12.68 -4.01
N LEU A 19 -15.81 11.59 -4.16
CA LEU A 19 -16.56 11.00 -3.05
C LEU A 19 -15.56 10.33 -2.11
N SER A 20 -15.51 10.81 -0.86
CA SER A 20 -15.00 10.01 0.25
C SER A 20 -15.82 8.72 0.33
N GLN A 21 -15.19 7.62 0.75
CA GLN A 21 -15.91 6.38 1.01
C GLN A 21 -16.85 6.62 2.21
N ASP A 22 -18.15 6.79 1.96
CA ASP A 22 -19.17 6.88 3.00
C ASP A 22 -19.50 5.47 3.49
N LEU A 23 -18.56 4.90 4.26
CA LEU A 23 -18.72 3.58 4.86
C LEU A 23 -19.50 3.70 6.18
N PRO A 24 -20.49 2.84 6.42
CA PRO A 24 -21.28 2.87 7.64
C PRO A 24 -20.39 2.61 8.86
N LYS A 25 -20.67 3.31 9.96
CA LYS A 25 -20.02 3.02 11.23
C LYS A 25 -20.56 1.70 11.79
N GLY A 26 -19.78 0.64 11.62
CA GLY A 26 -20.06 -0.69 12.13
C GLY A 26 -20.82 -1.57 11.14
N LEU A 27 -21.21 -2.76 11.61
CA LEU A 27 -21.83 -3.78 10.77
C LEU A 27 -23.23 -3.36 10.31
N THR A 28 -23.43 -3.36 9.01
CA THR A 28 -24.74 -3.29 8.36
C THR A 28 -25.61 -4.47 8.78
N ASN A 29 -26.93 -4.32 8.61
CA ASN A 29 -27.86 -5.41 8.93
C ASN A 29 -27.61 -6.67 8.08
N SER A 30 -27.16 -6.51 6.83
CA SER A 30 -26.74 -7.62 5.97
C SER A 30 -25.49 -8.31 6.49
N GLU A 31 -24.45 -7.57 6.85
CA GLU A 31 -23.20 -8.14 7.41
C GLU A 31 -23.45 -8.87 8.73
N LYS A 32 -24.35 -8.36 9.59
CA LYS A 32 -24.78 -9.06 10.82
C LYS A 32 -25.42 -10.42 10.54
N GLN A 33 -26.17 -10.56 9.44
CA GLN A 33 -26.76 -11.85 9.06
C GLN A 33 -25.70 -12.80 8.48
N ILE A 34 -24.73 -12.28 7.71
CA ILE A 34 -23.61 -13.06 7.19
C ILE A 34 -22.77 -13.63 8.35
N LEU A 35 -22.47 -12.81 9.36
CA LEU A 35 -21.71 -13.21 10.55
C LEU A 35 -22.28 -14.42 11.27
N LYS A 36 -23.61 -14.60 11.29
CA LYS A 36 -24.25 -15.77 11.93
C LYS A 36 -23.81 -17.09 11.31
N ASN A 37 -23.50 -17.08 10.01
CA ASN A 37 -23.12 -18.26 9.24
C ASN A 37 -21.66 -18.20 8.77
N TYR A 38 -20.89 -17.21 9.22
CA TYR A 38 -19.51 -17.05 8.82
C TYR A 38 -18.65 -18.11 9.51
N SER A 39 -18.08 -19.00 8.71
CA SER A 39 -17.05 -19.93 9.16
C SER A 39 -15.70 -19.30 8.87
N PHE A 40 -14.86 -19.14 9.89
CA PHE A 40 -13.48 -18.70 9.69
C PHE A 40 -12.77 -19.71 8.76
N PRO A 41 -12.06 -19.25 7.72
CA PRO A 41 -11.27 -20.14 6.90
C PRO A 41 -10.24 -20.84 7.78
N SER A 42 -10.35 -22.17 7.89
CA SER A 42 -9.49 -23.01 8.72
C SER A 42 -8.17 -23.40 8.04
N SER A 43 -7.80 -22.71 6.96
CA SER A 43 -6.52 -22.95 6.31
C SER A 43 -5.42 -22.56 7.30
N PRO A 44 -4.60 -23.51 7.79
CA PRO A 44 -3.41 -23.16 8.53
C PRO A 44 -2.44 -22.56 7.51
N ALA A 45 -2.55 -21.26 7.28
CA ALA A 45 -1.58 -20.55 6.47
C ALA A 45 -0.31 -20.41 7.31
N GLY A 46 0.61 -21.36 7.21
CA GLY A 46 1.96 -21.22 7.73
C GLY A 46 2.55 -22.42 8.48
N ILE A 47 3.71 -22.15 9.08
CA ILE A 47 4.43 -23.08 9.94
C ILE A 47 3.69 -23.16 11.28
N ASN A 48 3.08 -24.31 11.58
CA ASN A 48 2.27 -24.49 12.80
C ASN A 48 3.13 -24.65 14.08
N ALA A 49 4.43 -24.89 13.93
CA ALA A 49 5.36 -25.05 15.05
C ALA A 49 6.11 -23.73 15.29
N PRO A 50 6.08 -23.17 16.51
CA PRO A 50 6.90 -22.02 16.83
C PRO A 50 8.39 -22.38 16.75
N PRO A 51 9.29 -21.37 16.62
CA PRO A 51 10.73 -21.60 16.72
C PRO A 51 11.08 -22.37 18.01
N SER A 52 12.01 -23.33 17.92
CA SER A 52 12.40 -24.18 19.06
C SER A 52 13.20 -23.46 20.13
N LYS A 53 13.68 -22.24 19.85
CA LYS A 53 14.41 -21.37 20.77
C LYS A 53 13.52 -20.18 21.16
N PRO A 54 13.73 -19.57 22.34
CA PRO A 54 13.07 -18.32 22.69
C PRO A 54 13.31 -17.26 21.62
N VAL A 55 12.24 -16.63 21.14
CA VAL A 55 12.29 -15.52 20.19
C VAL A 55 11.69 -14.28 20.83
N ARG A 56 12.19 -13.12 20.45
CA ARG A 56 11.61 -11.82 20.78
C ARG A 56 11.33 -11.06 19.49
N THR A 57 10.27 -10.27 19.49
CA THR A 57 10.10 -9.24 18.46
C THR A 57 11.14 -8.16 18.68
N MET A 58 11.72 -7.65 17.58
CA MET A 58 12.56 -6.46 17.66
C MET A 58 11.68 -5.22 17.85
N ALA A 59 12.19 -4.23 18.58
CA ALA A 59 11.59 -2.91 18.62
C ALA A 59 11.90 -2.14 17.32
N GLU A 60 11.06 -1.17 16.98
CA GLU A 60 11.19 -0.43 15.70
C GLU A 60 12.45 0.44 15.60
N TRP A 61 13.08 0.77 16.73
CA TRP A 61 14.31 1.57 16.81
C TRP A 61 15.59 0.73 16.87
N GLU A 62 15.47 -0.60 16.83
CA GLU A 62 16.63 -1.47 16.65
C GLU A 62 17.14 -1.39 15.21
N GLU A 63 18.40 -1.75 14.99
CA GLU A 63 19.00 -1.77 13.66
C GLU A 63 18.27 -2.76 12.74
N LEU A 64 17.90 -2.28 11.56
CA LEU A 64 17.12 -3.02 10.57
C LEU A 64 17.84 -3.03 9.22
N GLU A 65 17.73 -4.14 8.49
CA GLU A 65 18.28 -4.26 7.14
C GLU A 65 17.54 -3.36 6.13
N GLY A 66 16.25 -3.13 6.37
CA GLY A 66 15.41 -2.35 5.48
C GLY A 66 13.93 -2.37 5.87
N ILE A 67 13.12 -1.65 5.08
CA ILE A 67 11.67 -1.58 5.25
C ILE A 67 10.95 -2.26 4.08
N MET A 68 9.71 -2.68 4.31
CA MET A 68 8.84 -3.22 3.26
C MET A 68 7.67 -2.28 2.99
N ILE A 69 7.34 -2.09 1.72
CA ILE A 69 6.13 -1.40 1.27
C ILE A 69 5.42 -2.22 0.19
N THR A 70 4.11 -2.00 0.05
CA THR A 70 3.34 -2.53 -1.08
C THR A 70 3.06 -1.42 -2.07
N TRP A 71 3.43 -1.60 -3.34
CA TRP A 71 3.23 -0.61 -4.38
C TRP A 71 1.83 -0.71 -4.98
N THR A 72 0.88 0.02 -4.41
CA THR A 72 -0.50 0.10 -4.91
C THR A 72 -1.06 1.53 -4.84
N SER A 73 -1.85 1.89 -3.84
CA SER A 73 -2.41 3.24 -3.66
C SER A 73 -1.38 4.24 -3.12
N TYR A 74 -1.64 5.54 -3.31
CA TYR A 74 -0.81 6.64 -2.79
C TYR A 74 0.64 6.65 -3.32
N GLN A 75 0.86 6.28 -4.59
CA GLN A 75 2.20 6.11 -5.17
C GLN A 75 3.10 7.36 -5.06
N ALA A 76 2.51 8.56 -5.04
CA ALA A 76 3.28 9.79 -4.85
C ALA A 76 3.95 9.84 -3.46
N ILE A 77 3.24 9.41 -2.40
CA ILE A 77 3.78 9.32 -1.04
C ILE A 77 4.76 8.15 -0.96
N LEU A 78 4.42 7.00 -1.56
CA LEU A 78 5.33 5.85 -1.58
C LEU A 78 6.65 6.16 -2.27
N ALA A 79 6.62 6.94 -3.35
CA ALA A 79 7.84 7.39 -4.02
C ALA A 79 8.71 8.23 -3.08
N GLN A 80 8.13 9.15 -2.31
CA GLN A 80 8.88 9.92 -1.30
C GLN A 80 9.44 9.03 -0.20
N ILE A 81 8.65 8.06 0.29
CA ILE A 81 9.13 7.09 1.29
C ILE A 81 10.32 6.30 0.73
N VAL A 82 10.23 5.81 -0.51
CA VAL A 82 11.33 5.11 -1.19
C VAL A 82 12.56 6.00 -1.26
N ASP A 83 12.39 7.26 -1.67
CA ASP A 83 13.49 8.21 -1.86
C ASP A 83 14.29 8.46 -0.57
N TYR A 84 13.60 8.66 0.55
CA TYR A 84 14.28 8.86 1.83
C TYR A 84 14.78 7.55 2.46
N ALA A 85 14.02 6.46 2.33
CA ALA A 85 14.37 5.19 2.98
C ALA A 85 15.55 4.48 2.31
N GLN A 86 15.71 4.60 0.99
CA GLN A 86 16.81 3.96 0.27
C GLN A 86 18.20 4.48 0.66
N GLU A 87 18.27 5.68 1.25
CA GLU A 87 19.51 6.23 1.79
C GLU A 87 19.90 5.65 3.15
N GLN A 88 18.94 5.07 3.88
CA GLN A 88 19.17 4.49 5.21
C GLN A 88 19.33 2.97 5.17
N GLY A 89 18.68 2.28 4.23
CA GLY A 89 18.70 0.82 4.13
C GLY A 89 17.99 0.31 2.88
N LYS A 90 17.70 -0.99 2.85
CA LYS A 90 16.96 -1.59 1.72
C LYS A 90 15.49 -1.21 1.75
N VAL A 91 14.90 -1.06 0.58
CA VAL A 91 13.44 -0.92 0.43
C VAL A 91 12.92 -2.12 -0.36
N PHE A 92 12.20 -3.00 0.33
CA PHE A 92 11.52 -4.15 -0.27
C PHE A 92 10.15 -3.70 -0.77
N ILE A 93 9.98 -3.68 -2.09
CA ILE A 93 8.78 -3.19 -2.76
C ILE A 93 7.99 -4.37 -3.32
N VAL A 94 6.90 -4.72 -2.64
CA VAL A 94 5.93 -5.70 -3.15
C VAL A 94 5.12 -5.06 -4.26
N CYS A 95 5.15 -5.61 -5.47
CA CYS A 95 4.50 -5.01 -6.64
C CYS A 95 4.06 -6.07 -7.66
N SER A 96 3.13 -5.72 -8.55
CA SER A 96 2.70 -6.63 -9.63
C SER A 96 3.67 -6.61 -10.81
N ASP A 97 4.35 -5.49 -11.05
CA ASP A 97 5.36 -5.32 -12.08
C ASP A 97 6.42 -4.31 -11.62
N SER A 98 7.67 -4.76 -11.54
CA SER A 98 8.80 -3.91 -11.15
C SER A 98 9.12 -2.80 -12.16
N ASN A 99 8.86 -3.00 -13.46
CA ASN A 99 9.21 -2.01 -14.48
C ASN A 99 8.31 -0.77 -14.38
N THR A 100 7.03 -0.98 -14.08
CA THR A 100 6.08 0.11 -13.78
C THR A 100 6.56 0.95 -12.59
N VAL A 101 7.04 0.32 -11.51
CA VAL A 101 7.58 1.03 -10.34
C VAL A 101 8.84 1.82 -10.70
N LYS A 102 9.82 1.16 -11.34
CA LYS A 102 11.08 1.79 -11.74
C LYS A 102 10.84 3.01 -12.62
N THR A 103 9.97 2.88 -13.63
CA THR A 103 9.60 3.99 -14.52
C THR A 103 8.98 5.14 -13.74
N TYR A 104 8.09 4.86 -12.78
CA TYR A 104 7.45 5.89 -11.98
C TYR A 104 8.42 6.67 -11.09
N LEU A 105 9.41 5.96 -10.51
CA LEU A 105 10.46 6.55 -9.68
C LEU A 105 11.45 7.37 -10.52
N THR A 106 11.92 6.84 -11.65
CA THR A 106 12.88 7.56 -12.52
C THR A 106 12.27 8.80 -13.15
N GLN A 107 10.98 8.77 -13.51
CA GLN A 107 10.24 9.96 -13.96
C GLN A 107 10.20 11.09 -12.92
N ARG A 108 10.40 10.76 -11.64
CA ARG A 108 10.49 11.72 -10.52
C ARG A 108 11.92 12.07 -10.15
N SER A 109 12.89 11.65 -10.96
CA SER A 109 14.32 11.79 -10.67
C SER A 109 14.74 11.11 -9.36
N ILE A 110 14.01 10.07 -8.94
CA ILE A 110 14.38 9.25 -7.79
C ILE A 110 15.30 8.13 -8.31
N GLU A 111 16.48 8.03 -7.70
CA GLU A 111 17.44 6.97 -8.02
C GLU A 111 16.89 5.59 -7.63
N LEU A 112 17.37 4.54 -8.29
CA LEU A 112 16.94 3.16 -8.04
C LEU A 112 18.01 2.41 -7.23
N LYS A 113 18.34 2.93 -6.04
CA LYS A 113 19.41 2.42 -5.17
C LYS A 113 18.81 1.63 -4.00
N ASN A 114 19.47 0.56 -3.55
CA ASN A 114 19.00 -0.24 -2.41
C ASN A 114 17.55 -0.75 -2.52
N LEU A 115 17.00 -0.89 -3.72
CA LEU A 115 15.63 -1.35 -3.94
C LEU A 115 15.59 -2.85 -4.26
N VAL A 116 14.68 -3.58 -3.61
CA VAL A 116 14.41 -5.00 -3.89
C VAL A 116 12.95 -5.15 -4.29
N PHE A 117 12.69 -5.64 -5.51
CA PHE A 117 11.32 -5.78 -6.02
C PHE A 117 10.81 -7.20 -5.80
N LEU A 118 9.66 -7.33 -5.13
CA LEU A 118 9.02 -8.60 -4.82
C LEU A 118 7.73 -8.73 -5.62
N ILE A 119 7.74 -9.60 -6.64
CA ILE A 119 6.54 -9.86 -7.45
C ILE A 119 5.63 -10.86 -6.73
N LYS A 120 4.66 -10.34 -5.97
CA LYS A 120 3.73 -11.12 -5.13
C LYS A 120 2.33 -10.51 -5.17
N PRO A 121 1.28 -11.34 -4.99
CA PRO A 121 -0.08 -10.82 -4.86
C PRO A 121 -0.26 -10.04 -3.56
N PHE A 122 -1.06 -8.99 -3.61
CA PHE A 122 -1.49 -8.16 -2.48
C PHE A 122 -2.91 -7.65 -2.75
N ASN A 123 -3.63 -7.30 -1.69
CA ASN A 123 -4.99 -6.75 -1.79
C ASN A 123 -5.11 -5.29 -1.33
N SER A 124 -4.10 -4.77 -0.62
CA SER A 124 -4.12 -3.41 -0.05
C SER A 124 -2.72 -2.84 0.18
N ILE A 125 -2.66 -1.55 0.48
CA ILE A 125 -1.43 -0.80 0.77
C ILE A 125 -0.86 -1.09 2.17
N TRP A 126 -1.66 -1.64 3.08
CA TRP A 126 -1.40 -1.75 4.52
C TRP A 126 -0.46 -2.91 4.86
N SER A 127 0.73 -2.91 4.28
CA SER A 127 1.78 -3.90 4.55
C SER A 127 2.18 -4.01 6.02
N ARG A 128 1.90 -2.98 6.85
CA ARG A 128 2.07 -3.05 8.30
C ARG A 128 1.07 -4.03 8.97
N ASP A 129 -0.12 -4.19 8.42
CA ASP A 129 -1.20 -4.96 9.05
C ASP A 129 -1.15 -6.46 8.68
N TYR A 130 -0.75 -6.77 7.44
CA TYR A 130 -0.69 -8.14 6.92
C TYR A 130 0.72 -8.63 6.60
N GLY A 131 1.72 -7.75 6.68
CA GLY A 131 3.11 -8.11 6.47
C GLY A 131 3.64 -9.05 7.56
N PRO A 132 4.85 -9.60 7.35
CA PRO A 132 5.50 -10.48 8.32
C PRO A 132 5.82 -9.78 9.64
#